data_AF-X6HJF6-F1
#
_entry.id   AF-X6HJF6-F1
#
_cell.length_a   1.000
_cell.length_b   1.000
_cell.length_c   1.000
_cell.angle_alpha   90.00
_cell.angle_beta   90.00
_cell.angle_gamma   90.00
#
_symmetry.space_group_name_H-M   'P 1'
#
loop_
_entity.id
_entity.type
_entity.pdbx_description
1 polymer ?
#
loop_
_entity_poly.entity_id
_entity_poly.type
_entity_poly.pdbx_seq_one_letter_code
_entity_poly.pdbx_strand_id
1 'polypeptide(L)'
;MLSDETAGLDEVAQAIGRPAPWLKRNWLKLHQREGFPRKIPTGDVWPRRAVEVWLRSAGQLPALLPANQNEGQVDAISAAAKALLERYGATP
;
A
#
# COMPACT_ATOMS: atom_id res chain seq x y z
N MET A 1 21.58 -11.36 6.09
CA MET A 1 21.31 -9.93 6.33
C MET A 1 19.88 -9.66 5.89
N LEU A 2 18.96 -9.47 6.84
CA LEU A 2 17.52 -9.29 6.55
C LEU A 2 16.89 -8.42 7.66
N SER A 3 17.38 -7.19 7.79
CA SER A 3 16.98 -6.31 8.92
C SER A 3 16.59 -4.89 8.51
N ASP A 4 16.85 -4.47 7.27
CA ASP A 4 16.67 -3.07 6.84
C ASP A 4 15.35 -2.81 6.08
N GLU A 5 14.30 -3.58 6.37
CA GLU A 5 12.99 -3.37 5.73
C GLU A 5 12.14 -2.33 6.47
N THR A 6 12.40 -2.09 7.75
CA THR A 6 11.61 -1.18 8.58
C THR A 6 12.48 -0.06 9.16
N ALA A 7 11.92 1.15 9.20
CA ALA A 7 12.54 2.35 9.75
C ALA A 7 11.78 2.75 11.03
N GLY A 8 12.53 3.02 12.09
CA GLY A 8 11.99 3.39 13.40
C GLY A 8 11.47 4.82 13.45
N LEU A 9 10.66 5.14 14.46
CA LEU A 9 10.07 6.48 14.64
C LEU A 9 11.12 7.60 14.61
N ASP A 10 12.22 7.47 15.35
CA ASP A 10 13.24 8.52 15.44
C ASP A 10 13.99 8.73 14.12
N GLU A 11 14.30 7.64 13.42
CA GLU A 11 14.94 7.67 12.10
C GLU A 11 14.05 8.39 11.07
N VAL A 12 12.77 8.00 11.01
CA VAL A 12 11.81 8.60 10.08
C VAL A 12 11.57 10.06 10.44
N ALA A 13 11.45 10.39 11.72
CA ALA A 13 11.27 11.75 12.21
C ALA A 13 12.47 12.65 11.85
N GLN A 14 13.69 12.13 11.99
CA GLN A 14 14.91 12.81 11.58
C GLN A 14 14.94 13.05 10.07
N ALA A 15 14.56 12.05 9.27
CA ALA A 15 14.56 12.14 7.82
C ALA A 15 13.57 13.19 7.27
N ILE A 16 12.43 13.41 7.94
CA ILE A 16 11.46 14.46 7.60
C ILE A 16 11.74 15.81 8.28
N GLY A 17 12.77 15.90 9.13
CA GLY A 17 13.12 17.11 9.89
C GLY A 17 12.07 17.52 10.93
N ARG A 18 11.38 16.55 11.55
CA ARG A 18 10.35 16.81 12.58
C ARG A 18 10.65 16.07 13.88
N PRO A 19 10.14 16.52 15.04
CA PRO A 19 10.28 15.77 16.28
C PRO A 19 9.53 14.43 16.26
N ALA A 20 10.11 13.38 16.83
CA ALA A 20 9.45 12.07 16.95
C ALA A 20 8.07 12.11 17.64
N PRO A 21 7.85 12.86 18.74
CA PRO A 21 6.52 13.00 19.34
C PRO A 21 5.50 13.66 18.41
N TRP A 22 5.95 14.55 17.52
CA TRP A 22 5.08 15.19 16.53
C TRP A 22 4.63 14.18 15.48
N LEU A 23 5.56 13.37 14.95
CA LEU A 23 5.27 12.35 13.95
C LEU A 23 4.28 11.31 14.49
N LYS A 24 4.46 10.85 15.72
CA LYS A 24 3.54 9.90 16.38
C LYS A 24 2.09 10.40 16.45
N ARG A 25 1.89 11.70 16.59
CA ARG A 25 0.54 12.32 16.68
C ARG A 25 -0.04 12.72 15.32
N ASN A 26 0.81 13.04 14.35
CA ASN A 26 0.38 13.67 13.09
C ASN A 26 0.58 12.79 11.84
N TRP A 27 1.17 11.59 11.96
CA TRP A 27 1.43 10.72 10.81
C TRP A 27 0.17 10.45 9.96
N LEU A 28 -1.00 10.30 10.59
CA LEU A 28 -2.25 10.03 9.86
C LEU A 28 -2.71 11.24 9.05
N LYS A 29 -2.59 12.44 9.63
CA LYS A 29 -2.90 13.69 8.92
C LYS A 29 -1.91 13.91 7.77
N LEU A 30 -0.64 13.58 7.99
CA LEU A 30 0.40 13.64 6.97
C LEU A 30 0.11 12.68 5.82
N HIS A 31 -0.36 11.46 6.12
CA HIS A 31 -0.81 10.50 5.10
C HIS A 31 -1.98 11.04 4.27
N GLN A 32 -2.98 11.62 4.92
CA GLN A 32 -4.16 12.16 4.24
C GLN A 32 -3.84 13.37 3.36
N ARG A 33 -2.90 14.23 3.79
CA ARG A 33 -2.56 15.47 3.08
C ARG A 33 -1.51 15.27 2.00
N GLU A 34 -0.47 14.49 2.28
CA GLU A 34 0.77 14.41 1.50
C GLU A 34 1.10 12.98 1.06
N GLY A 35 0.22 12.02 1.31
CA GLY A 35 0.44 10.63 0.88
C GLY A 35 1.53 9.89 1.66
N PHE A 36 1.93 10.39 2.82
CA PHE A 36 2.97 9.78 3.65
C PHE A 36 2.68 8.30 3.96
N PRO A 37 3.68 7.39 3.99
CA PRO A 37 3.44 5.97 4.22
C PRO A 37 2.70 5.67 5.54
N ARG A 38 1.84 4.65 5.51
CA ARG A 38 1.19 4.16 6.73
C ARG A 38 2.19 3.40 7.60
N LYS A 39 1.97 3.49 8.92
CA LYS A 39 2.75 2.72 9.90
C LYS A 39 2.33 1.25 9.91
N ILE A 40 3.25 0.39 10.33
CA ILE A 40 3.00 -1.03 10.54
C ILE A 40 2.20 -1.19 11.85
N PRO A 41 1.14 -2.02 11.90
CA PRO A 41 0.29 -2.15 13.08
C PRO A 41 1.05 -2.55 14.36
N THR A 42 2.13 -3.31 14.22
CA THR A 42 2.93 -3.89 15.31
C THR A 42 3.85 -2.88 16.00
N GLY A 43 3.85 -1.59 15.64
CA GLY A 43 4.64 -0.58 16.34
C GLY A 43 4.60 0.82 15.72
N ASP A 44 5.43 1.72 16.23
CA ASP A 44 5.69 3.03 15.60
C ASP A 44 6.86 2.89 14.61
N VAL A 45 6.66 2.02 13.61
CA VAL A 45 7.62 1.66 12.57
C VAL A 45 6.99 1.78 11.19
N TRP A 46 7.80 2.17 10.20
CA TRP A 46 7.38 2.33 8.82
C TRP A 46 8.20 1.44 7.89
N PRO A 47 7.66 1.04 6.73
CA PRO A 47 8.48 0.40 5.70
C PRO A 47 9.53 1.38 5.18
N ARG A 48 10.82 1.08 5.34
CA ARG A 48 11.92 2.00 4.99
C ARG A 48 11.87 2.40 3.52
N ARG A 49 11.64 1.42 2.62
CA ARG A 49 11.50 1.67 1.17
C ARG A 49 10.38 2.65 0.83
N ALA A 50 9.24 2.57 1.50
CA ALA A 50 8.13 3.48 1.26
C ALA A 50 8.48 4.91 1.69
N VAL A 51 9.17 5.05 2.83
CA VAL A 51 9.64 6.35 3.33
C VAL A 51 10.71 6.94 2.40
N GLU A 52 11.67 6.14 1.94
CA GLU A 52 12.69 6.56 0.96
C GLU A 52 12.07 7.07 -0.34
N VAL A 53 11.09 6.34 -0.89
CA VAL A 53 10.39 6.73 -2.11
C VAL A 53 9.64 8.05 -1.90
N TRP A 54 8.94 8.20 -0.78
CA TRP A 54 8.20 9.42 -0.45
C TRP A 54 9.12 10.64 -0.25
N LEU A 55 10.27 10.44 0.42
CA LEU A 55 11.29 11.48 0.60
C LEU A 55 11.90 11.89 -0.74
N ARG A 56 12.24 10.92 -1.59
CA ARG A 56 12.78 11.17 -2.93
C ARG A 56 11.79 11.91 -3.81
N SER A 57 10.50 11.64 -3.64
CA SER A 57 9.43 12.32 -4.37
C SER A 57 9.02 13.66 -3.73
N ALA A 58 9.69 14.10 -2.65
CA ALA A 58 9.43 15.35 -1.93
C ALA A 58 7.95 15.53 -1.52
N GLY A 59 7.26 14.43 -1.21
CA GLY A 59 5.82 14.46 -0.92
C GLY A 59 4.92 14.68 -2.15
N GLN A 60 5.49 14.78 -3.36
CA GLN A 60 4.73 14.63 -4.61
C GLN A 60 4.58 13.13 -4.87
N LEU A 61 3.39 12.59 -4.67
CA LEU A 61 3.10 11.22 -5.10
C LEU A 61 3.27 11.16 -6.63
N PRO A 62 4.05 10.22 -7.19
CA PRO A 62 3.84 9.85 -8.58
C PRO A 62 2.36 9.42 -8.70
N ALA A 63 1.71 9.85 -9.79
CA ALA A 63 0.30 9.59 -10.05
C ALA A 63 -0.05 8.15 -9.64
N LEU A 64 -1.13 8.00 -8.86
CA LEU A 64 -1.63 6.71 -8.39
C LEU A 64 -1.57 5.72 -9.55
N LEU A 65 -0.63 4.77 -9.47
CA LEU A 65 -0.73 3.58 -10.31
C LEU A 65 -2.12 3.02 -10.03
N PRO A 66 -2.90 2.66 -11.07
CA PRO A 66 -4.24 2.13 -10.87
C PRO A 66 -4.13 1.03 -9.82
N ALA A 67 -4.97 1.14 -8.78
CA ALA A 67 -5.15 0.05 -7.82
C ALA A 67 -5.36 -1.22 -8.63
N ASN A 68 -4.96 -2.39 -8.11
CA ASN A 68 -5.18 -3.70 -8.76
C ASN A 68 -6.67 -3.87 -9.07
N GLN A 69 -7.09 -3.31 -10.20
CA GLN A 69 -8.44 -3.21 -10.67
C GLN A 69 -8.58 -4.46 -11.51
N ASN A 70 -9.16 -5.48 -10.92
CA ASN A 70 -9.61 -6.66 -11.65
C ASN A 70 -10.80 -6.32 -12.58
N GLU A 71 -10.91 -5.08 -13.07
CA GLU A 71 -11.97 -4.57 -13.94
C GLU A 71 -11.99 -5.26 -15.31
N GLY A 72 -10.92 -5.99 -15.64
CA GLY A 72 -10.81 -6.82 -16.84
C GLY A 72 -10.89 -8.33 -16.59
N GLN A 73 -11.26 -8.79 -15.38
CA GLN A 73 -11.46 -10.22 -15.16
C GLN A 73 -12.73 -10.64 -15.88
N VAL A 74 -12.58 -11.00 -17.17
CA VAL A 74 -13.53 -11.77 -17.96
C VAL A 74 -14.12 -12.80 -17.01
N ASP A 75 -15.44 -12.80 -16.89
CA ASP A 75 -16.21 -13.54 -15.89
C ASP A 75 -15.87 -15.04 -15.92
N ALA A 76 -14.77 -15.39 -15.27
CA ALA A 76 -14.15 -16.70 -15.33
C ALA A 76 -15.06 -17.73 -14.66
N ILE A 77 -15.92 -17.25 -13.75
CA ILE A 77 -16.95 -18.02 -13.08
C ILE A 77 -18.03 -18.40 -14.09
N SER A 78 -18.54 -17.44 -14.88
CA SER A 78 -19.51 -17.72 -15.95
C SER A 78 -18.94 -18.63 -17.05
N ALA A 79 -17.68 -18.46 -17.42
CA ALA A 79 -17.01 -19.33 -18.40
C ALA A 79 -16.86 -20.77 -17.89
N ALA A 80 -16.46 -20.95 -16.61
CA ALA A 80 -16.34 -22.26 -15.99
C ALA A 80 -17.70 -22.95 -15.79
N ALA A 81 -18.74 -22.20 -15.41
CA ALA A 81 -20.09 -22.71 -15.26
C ALA A 81 -20.65 -23.23 -16.59
N LYS A 82 -20.44 -22.48 -17.68
CA LYS A 82 -20.85 -22.90 -19.03
C LYS A 82 -20.12 -24.16 -19.49
N ALA A 83 -18.81 -24.27 -19.26
CA ALA A 83 -18.05 -25.46 -19.61
C ALA A 83 -18.52 -26.71 -18.83
N LEU A 84 -18.94 -26.55 -17.58
CA LEU A 84 -19.53 -27.64 -16.79
C LEU A 84 -20.91 -28.05 -17.33
N LEU A 85 -21.77 -27.09 -17.65
CA LEU A 85 -23.09 -27.36 -18.26
C LEU A 85 -22.95 -28.13 -19.58
N GLU A 86 -22.04 -27.71 -20.45
CA GLU A 86 -21.75 -28.38 -21.73
C GLU A 86 -21.22 -29.81 -21.51
N ARG A 87 -20.39 -30.03 -20.48
CA ARG A 87 -19.84 -31.36 -20.16
C ARG A 87 -20.90 -32.34 -19.63
N TYR A 88 -21.86 -31.85 -18.85
CA TYR A 88 -22.87 -32.68 -18.19
C TYR A 88 -24.24 -32.66 -18.90
N GLY A 89 -24.37 -31.96 -20.04
CA GLY A 89 -25.56 -31.98 -20.89
C GLY A 89 -26.79 -31.32 -20.26
N ALA A 90 -26.61 -30.46 -19.26
CA ALA A 90 -27.72 -29.77 -18.60
C ALA A 90 -28.09 -28.51 -19.40
N THR A 91 -29.37 -28.37 -19.73
CA THR A 91 -29.92 -27.13 -20.30
C THR A 91 -30.18 -26.09 -19.21
N PRO A 92 -29.98 -24.80 -19.49
CA PRO A 92 -30.16 -23.71 -18.52
C PRO A 92 -31.58 -23.60 -17.96
#